data_AF-A0A7C7PZ53-F1
#
_entry.id   AF-A0A7C7PZ53-F1
#
_cell.length_a   1.000
_cell.length_b   1.000
_cell.length_c   1.000
_cell.angle_alpha   90.00
_cell.angle_beta   90.00
_cell.angle_gamma   90.00
#
_symmetry.space_group_name_H-M   'P 1'
#
loop_
_entity.id
_entity.type
_entity.pdbx_description
1 polymer ?
#
loop_
_entity_poly.entity_id
_entity_poly.type
_entity_poly.pdbx_seq_one_letter_code
_entity_poly.pdbx_strand_id
1 'polypeptide(L)'
;MLRRIELMYDERGKTESRRFAAEYVLHFLAGEPIPGIEYKYELYKKYLPGIRLEEVNRLADELITDDNRVVLINAPDKPGVEVPDEGELLAVLRRVEEKRIEPYGEKVPGPLLVGVPPAPAEIVEKNRREDLGITQWRLSNGISVILKPTDFKNDEVLFTAFSPGGHSLVPDEDGDVAGRRNGTSQGGRREDR
;
A
#
# COMPACT_ATOMS: atom_id res chain seq x y z
N MET A 1 8.72 4.90 -9.92
CA MET A 1 7.79 4.55 -11.03
C MET A 1 8.32 3.42 -11.91
N LEU A 2 9.57 3.47 -12.37
CA LEU A 2 10.15 2.47 -13.27
C LEU A 2 10.11 1.03 -12.71
N ARG A 3 10.53 0.84 -11.45
CA ARG A 3 10.48 -0.47 -10.77
C ARG A 3 9.09 -1.12 -10.78
N ARG A 4 8.02 -0.33 -10.72
CA ARG A 4 6.65 -0.85 -10.75
C ARG A 4 6.27 -1.37 -12.14
N ILE A 5 6.68 -0.66 -13.20
CA ILE A 5 6.37 -1.10 -14.57
C ILE A 5 7.23 -2.31 -14.97
N GLU A 6 8.48 -2.37 -14.51
CA GLU A 6 9.36 -3.54 -14.66
C GLU A 6 8.74 -4.79 -14.03
N LEU A 7 8.34 -4.71 -12.76
CA LEU A 7 7.67 -5.81 -12.08
C LEU A 7 6.41 -6.29 -12.83
N MET A 8 5.60 -5.34 -13.33
CA MET A 8 4.42 -5.70 -14.12
C MET A 8 4.75 -6.37 -15.45
N TYR A 9 5.85 -5.97 -16.09
CA TYR A 9 6.33 -6.58 -17.33
C TYR A 9 6.88 -7.99 -17.07
N ASP A 10 7.64 -8.19 -16.01
CA ASP A 10 8.18 -9.51 -15.63
C ASP A 10 7.05 -10.48 -15.26
N GLU A 11 6.00 -9.97 -14.59
CA GLU A 11 4.81 -10.72 -14.19
C GLU A 11 3.71 -10.79 -15.26
N ARG A 12 3.97 -10.36 -16.51
CA ARG A 12 2.92 -10.18 -17.53
C ARG A 12 2.11 -11.46 -17.81
N GLY A 13 2.76 -12.61 -17.86
CA GLY A 13 2.13 -13.92 -18.06
C GLY A 13 1.33 -14.43 -16.85
N LYS A 14 1.41 -13.74 -15.72
CA LYS A 14 0.72 -14.03 -14.46
C LYS A 14 -0.28 -12.92 -14.09
N THR A 15 -0.66 -12.11 -15.06
CA THR A 15 -1.64 -11.03 -14.86
C THR A 15 -3.04 -11.61 -14.67
N GLU A 16 -3.76 -11.16 -13.64
CA GLU A 16 -5.12 -11.61 -13.36
C GLU A 16 -6.10 -11.17 -14.45
N SER A 17 -7.05 -12.04 -14.80
CA SER A 17 -8.08 -11.78 -15.82
C SER A 17 -8.92 -10.53 -15.53
N ARG A 18 -9.18 -10.23 -14.25
CA ARG A 18 -9.90 -9.03 -13.81
C ARG A 18 -9.26 -7.74 -14.32
N ARG A 19 -7.93 -7.72 -14.46
CA ARG A 19 -7.20 -6.56 -14.96
C ARG A 19 -7.48 -6.31 -16.45
N PHE A 20 -7.48 -7.36 -17.26
CA PHE A 20 -7.83 -7.27 -18.68
C PHE A 20 -9.30 -6.89 -18.86
N ALA A 21 -10.20 -7.48 -18.07
CA ALA A 21 -11.62 -7.12 -18.10
C ALA A 21 -11.84 -5.62 -17.84
N ALA A 22 -11.14 -5.05 -16.86
CA ALA A 22 -11.20 -3.62 -16.57
C ALA A 22 -10.68 -2.76 -17.74
N GLU A 23 -9.55 -3.14 -18.37
CA GLU A 23 -9.03 -2.44 -19.55
C GLU A 23 -10.01 -2.48 -20.74
N TYR A 24 -10.68 -3.61 -20.99
CA TYR A 24 -11.71 -3.71 -22.04
C TYR A 24 -12.95 -2.85 -21.75
N VAL A 25 -13.40 -2.82 -20.49
CA VAL A 25 -14.52 -1.97 -20.08
C VAL A 25 -14.18 -0.50 -20.29
N LEU A 26 -12.99 -0.05 -19.90
CA LEU A 26 -12.56 1.33 -20.09
C LEU A 26 -12.38 1.69 -21.57
N HIS A 27 -11.83 0.78 -22.37
CA HIS A 27 -11.75 0.98 -23.82
C HIS A 27 -13.13 1.17 -24.45
N PHE A 28 -14.10 0.34 -24.06
CA PHE A 28 -15.46 0.44 -24.57
C PHE A 28 -16.16 1.73 -24.12
N LEU A 29 -16.02 2.11 -22.85
CA LEU A 29 -16.75 3.25 -22.26
C LEU A 29 -16.11 4.61 -22.55
N ALA A 30 -14.77 4.67 -22.62
CA ALA A 30 -14.01 5.91 -22.69
C ALA A 30 -13.05 5.98 -23.89
N GLY A 31 -12.99 4.94 -24.73
CA GLY A 31 -12.09 4.90 -25.89
C GLY A 31 -10.62 4.75 -25.52
N GLU A 32 -10.29 4.37 -24.28
CA GLU A 32 -8.89 4.25 -23.83
C GLU A 32 -8.14 3.16 -24.63
N PRO A 33 -6.93 3.43 -25.16
CA PRO A 33 -6.17 2.42 -25.88
C PRO A 33 -5.69 1.30 -24.95
N ILE A 34 -5.63 0.07 -25.48
CA ILE A 34 -5.15 -1.13 -24.76
C ILE A 34 -3.83 -1.61 -25.39
N PRO A 35 -2.71 -0.90 -25.22
CA PRO A 35 -1.46 -1.23 -25.91
C PRO A 35 -0.69 -2.43 -25.32
N GLY A 36 -1.15 -2.99 -24.19
CA GLY A 36 -0.44 -4.06 -23.48
C GLY A 36 0.74 -3.56 -22.64
N ILE A 37 1.28 -4.44 -21.80
CA ILE A 37 2.34 -4.08 -20.84
C ILE A 37 3.71 -3.93 -21.50
N GLU A 38 3.98 -4.69 -22.56
CA GLU A 38 5.22 -4.63 -23.33
C GLU A 38 5.42 -3.24 -23.94
N TYR A 39 4.38 -2.71 -24.60
CA TYR A 39 4.44 -1.37 -25.17
C TYR A 39 4.53 -0.29 -24.08
N LYS A 40 3.73 -0.41 -23.01
CA LYS A 40 3.79 0.51 -21.85
C LYS A 40 5.20 0.53 -21.25
N TYR A 41 5.84 -0.63 -21.08
CA TYR A 41 7.19 -0.72 -20.53
C TYR A 41 8.21 0.05 -21.36
N GLU A 42 8.20 -0.12 -22.67
CA GLU A 42 9.11 0.60 -23.57
C GLU A 42 8.84 2.11 -23.59
N LEU A 43 7.57 2.55 -23.52
CA LEU A 43 7.24 3.97 -23.35
C LEU A 43 7.83 4.54 -22.05
N TYR A 44 7.66 3.85 -20.93
CA TYR A 44 8.20 4.30 -19.65
C TYR A 44 9.72 4.39 -19.68
N LYS A 45 10.41 3.38 -20.22
CA LYS A 45 11.87 3.42 -20.38
C LYS A 45 12.34 4.58 -21.25
N LYS A 46 11.60 4.88 -22.32
CA LYS A 46 11.96 5.93 -23.27
C LYS A 46 11.74 7.33 -22.68
N TYR A 47 10.57 7.58 -22.09
CA TYR A 47 10.15 8.93 -21.74
C TYR A 47 10.41 9.31 -20.28
N LEU A 48 10.31 8.36 -19.35
CA LEU A 48 10.47 8.66 -17.92
C LEU A 48 11.83 9.28 -17.57
N PRO A 49 12.97 8.84 -18.14
CA PRO A 49 14.27 9.48 -17.87
C PRO A 49 14.39 10.91 -18.43
N GLY A 50 13.52 11.28 -19.38
CA GLY A 50 13.52 12.61 -19.98
C GLY A 50 12.80 13.67 -19.15
N ILE A 51 11.98 13.26 -18.18
CA ILE A 51 11.21 14.18 -17.32
C ILE A 51 12.15 14.78 -16.27
N ARG A 52 12.28 16.10 -16.30
CA ARG A 52 13.17 16.84 -15.40
C ARG A 52 12.43 17.41 -14.20
N LEU A 53 13.16 17.64 -13.11
CA LEU A 53 12.61 18.22 -11.89
C LEU A 53 12.03 19.62 -12.16
N GLU A 54 12.69 20.40 -13.01
CA GLU A 54 12.25 21.76 -13.34
C GLU A 54 10.89 21.76 -14.07
N GLU A 55 10.62 20.73 -14.89
CA GLU A 55 9.35 20.59 -15.61
C GLU A 55 8.21 20.24 -14.66
N VAL A 56 8.49 19.39 -13.67
CA VAL A 56 7.53 19.03 -12.61
C VAL A 56 7.23 20.23 -11.71
N ASN A 57 8.27 20.98 -11.31
CA ASN A 57 8.10 22.18 -10.49
C ASN A 57 7.30 23.26 -11.22
N ARG A 58 7.59 23.49 -12.50
CA ARG A 58 6.82 24.44 -13.32
C ARG A 58 5.35 24.05 -13.42
N LEU A 59 5.05 22.76 -13.57
CA LEU A 59 3.66 22.30 -13.60
C LEU A 59 2.94 22.54 -12.26
N ALA A 60 3.65 22.43 -11.13
CA ALA A 60 3.08 22.76 -9.83
C ALA A 60 2.70 24.26 -9.76
N ASP A 61 3.56 25.14 -10.27
CA ASP A 61 3.28 26.59 -10.35
C ASP A 61 2.08 26.90 -11.26
N GLU A 62 1.88 26.13 -12.34
CA GLU A 62 0.73 26.27 -13.25
C GLU A 62 -0.59 25.75 -12.66
N LEU A 63 -0.53 24.69 -11.84
CA LEU A 63 -1.72 24.03 -11.30
C LEU A 63 -2.16 24.57 -9.94
N ILE A 64 -1.24 25.10 -9.13
CA ILE A 64 -1.51 25.60 -7.79
C ILE A 64 -1.58 27.12 -7.86
N THR A 65 -2.78 27.62 -8.15
CA THR A 65 -3.07 29.05 -8.25
C THR A 65 -3.92 29.55 -7.08
N ASP A 66 -3.92 30.85 -6.86
CA ASP A 66 -4.81 31.49 -5.88
C ASP A 66 -6.28 31.46 -6.32
N ASP A 67 -6.51 31.41 -7.63
CA ASP A 67 -7.82 31.29 -8.26
C ASP A 67 -8.25 29.83 -8.46
N ASN A 68 -9.56 29.60 -8.65
CA ASN A 68 -10.16 28.28 -8.89
C ASN A 68 -9.91 27.24 -7.78
N ARG A 69 -9.73 27.70 -6.53
CA ARG A 69 -9.52 26.84 -5.36
C ARG A 69 -10.85 26.53 -4.65
N VAL A 70 -11.13 25.25 -4.40
CA VAL A 70 -12.25 24.79 -3.57
C VAL A 70 -11.72 24.19 -2.28
N VAL A 71 -12.21 24.67 -1.14
CA VAL A 71 -11.85 24.16 0.19
C VAL A 71 -13.02 23.34 0.73
N LEU A 72 -12.75 22.09 1.09
CA LEU A 72 -13.74 21.16 1.62
C LEU A 72 -13.39 20.78 3.06
N ILE A 73 -14.32 21.00 3.99
CA ILE A 73 -14.23 20.47 5.36
C ILE A 73 -15.17 19.27 5.49
N ASN A 74 -14.62 18.16 5.98
CA ASN A 74 -15.41 17.02 6.41
C ASN A 74 -15.30 16.92 7.94
N ALA A 75 -16.42 17.08 8.65
CA ALA A 75 -16.49 17.03 10.11
C ALA A 75 -17.60 16.08 10.57
N PRO A 76 -17.44 15.41 11.74
CA PRO A 76 -18.49 14.57 12.30
C PRO A 76 -19.74 15.39 12.69
N ASP A 77 -20.92 14.90 12.30
CA ASP A 77 -22.20 15.49 12.67
C ASP A 77 -22.60 15.06 14.10
N LYS A 78 -21.97 15.66 15.11
CA LYS A 78 -22.31 15.44 16.53
C LYS A 78 -22.08 16.69 17.37
N PRO A 79 -22.79 16.84 18.51
CA PRO A 79 -22.63 17.98 19.39
C PRO A 79 -21.19 18.11 19.92
N GLY A 80 -20.70 19.35 20.01
CA GLY A 80 -19.38 19.66 20.56
C GLY A 80 -18.22 19.55 19.57
N VAL A 81 -18.48 19.31 18.28
CA VAL A 81 -17.46 19.44 17.22
C VAL A 81 -17.47 20.88 16.73
N GLU A 82 -16.37 21.60 16.97
CA GLU A 82 -16.14 22.92 16.40
C GLU A 82 -15.68 22.76 14.94
N VAL A 83 -16.49 23.28 14.02
CA VAL A 83 -16.19 23.29 12.58
C VAL A 83 -15.74 24.70 12.22
N PRO A 84 -14.54 24.87 11.65
CA PRO A 84 -14.05 26.19 11.27
C PRO A 84 -15.00 26.88 10.28
N ASP A 85 -15.20 28.17 10.47
CA ASP A 85 -15.93 28.99 9.51
C ASP A 85 -15.05 29.41 8.32
N GLU A 86 -15.67 30.04 7.32
CA GLU A 86 -14.97 30.50 6.12
C GLU A 86 -13.84 31.50 6.45
N GLY A 87 -14.07 32.40 7.39
CA GLY A 87 -13.10 33.43 7.78
C GLY A 87 -11.88 32.81 8.45
N GLU A 88 -12.10 31.84 9.34
CA GLU A 88 -11.05 31.07 10.00
C GLU A 88 -10.22 30.28 9.00
N LEU A 89 -10.85 29.61 8.03
CA LEU A 89 -10.15 28.91 6.95
C LEU A 89 -9.30 29.86 6.10
N LEU A 90 -9.86 30.99 5.67
CA LEU A 90 -9.14 31.98 4.88
C LEU A 90 -7.95 32.57 5.66
N ALA A 91 -8.10 32.78 6.96
CA ALA A 91 -7.02 33.25 7.82
C ALA A 91 -5.87 32.22 7.90
N VAL A 92 -6.19 30.92 7.99
CA VAL A 92 -5.18 29.86 7.98
C VAL A 92 -4.41 29.85 6.66
N LEU A 93 -5.10 29.95 5.52
CA LEU A 93 -4.45 29.95 4.20
C LEU A 93 -3.46 31.11 4.05
N ARG A 94 -3.88 32.34 4.38
CA ARG A 94 -3.01 33.53 4.36
C ARG A 94 -1.80 33.37 5.27
N ARG A 95 -2.01 32.85 6.48
CA ARG A 95 -0.92 32.63 7.43
C ARG A 95 0.12 31.63 6.92
N VAL A 96 -0.31 30.61 6.18
CA VAL A 96 0.60 29.61 5.61
C VAL A 96 1.36 30.19 4.42
N GLU A 97 0.72 31.00 3.58
CA GLU A 97 1.35 31.70 2.45
C GLU A 97 2.49 32.63 2.91
N GLU A 98 2.32 33.32 4.05
CA GLU A 98 3.35 34.20 4.62
C GLU A 98 4.45 33.45 5.39
N LYS A 99 4.25 32.16 5.67
CA LYS A 99 5.18 31.39 6.48
C LYS A 99 6.31 30.83 5.63
N ARG A 100 7.56 31.04 6.08
CA ARG A 100 8.69 30.28 5.56
C ARG A 100 8.56 28.80 5.94
N ILE A 101 8.44 27.93 4.94
CA ILE A 101 8.41 26.48 5.11
C ILE A 101 9.77 25.92 4.70
N GLU A 102 10.42 25.19 5.62
CA GLU A 102 11.68 24.51 5.31
C GLU A 102 11.43 23.35 4.33
N PRO A 103 12.38 23.07 3.40
CA PRO A 103 12.24 21.98 2.45
C PRO A 103 11.96 20.64 3.14
N TYR A 104 11.13 19.82 2.51
CA TYR A 104 10.86 18.47 3.00
C TYR A 104 12.17 17.67 3.04
N GLY A 105 12.59 17.29 4.25
CA GLY A 105 13.71 16.38 4.45
C GLY A 105 13.24 14.93 4.37
N GLU A 106 13.78 14.16 3.43
CA GLU A 106 13.58 12.71 3.43
C GLU A 106 14.19 12.12 4.71
N LYS A 107 13.34 11.48 5.51
CA LYS A 107 13.81 10.57 6.55
C LYS A 107 14.11 9.25 5.86
N VAL A 108 15.40 8.91 5.76
CA VAL A 108 15.82 7.56 5.35
C VAL A 108 15.08 6.57 6.27
N PRO A 109 14.45 5.51 5.72
CA PRO A 109 13.83 4.49 6.54
C PRO A 109 14.81 4.03 7.62
N GLY A 110 14.35 4.03 8.87
CA GLY A 110 15.17 3.62 10.02
C GLY A 110 15.71 2.19 9.90
N PRO A 111 16.46 1.70 10.90
CA PRO A 111 16.97 0.33 10.91
C PRO A 111 15.83 -0.67 10.67
N LEU A 112 16.19 -1.87 10.21
CA LEU A 112 15.27 -2.99 9.96
C LEU A 112 14.10 -3.00 10.95
N LEU A 113 12.88 -3.29 10.45
CA LEU A 113 11.64 -3.34 11.25
C LEU A 113 11.78 -4.17 12.55
N VAL A 114 12.74 -5.09 12.57
CA VAL A 114 13.18 -5.86 13.72
C VAL A 114 14.57 -5.36 14.14
N GLY A 115 14.63 -4.49 15.14
CA GLY A 115 15.90 -3.92 15.63
C GLY A 115 16.83 -4.94 16.31
N VAL A 116 16.26 -6.04 16.83
CA VAL A 116 17.00 -7.20 17.34
C VAL A 116 16.30 -8.45 16.83
N PRO A 117 16.94 -9.27 15.97
CA PRO A 117 16.32 -10.49 15.48
C PRO A 117 16.00 -11.43 16.65
N PRO A 118 14.82 -12.08 16.65
CA PRO A 118 14.47 -13.03 17.69
C PRO A 118 15.46 -14.21 17.69
N ALA A 119 15.60 -14.86 18.85
CA ALA A 119 16.39 -16.09 18.93
C ALA A 119 15.84 -17.12 17.93
N PRO A 120 16.72 -17.82 17.19
CA PRO A 120 16.29 -18.82 16.23
C PRO A 120 15.53 -19.95 16.95
N ALA A 121 14.37 -20.31 16.43
CA ALA A 121 13.63 -21.48 16.88
C ALA A 121 13.94 -22.66 15.96
N GLU A 122 14.19 -23.82 16.55
CA GLU A 122 14.47 -25.05 15.80
C GLU A 122 13.17 -25.66 15.25
N ILE A 123 13.27 -26.33 14.11
CA ILE A 123 12.16 -27.11 13.55
C ILE A 123 12.10 -28.44 14.30
N VAL A 124 11.10 -28.61 15.18
CA VAL A 124 10.91 -29.82 15.98
C VAL A 124 10.08 -30.88 15.27
N GLU A 125 9.28 -30.50 14.27
CA GLU A 125 8.50 -31.43 13.46
C GLU A 125 8.40 -30.94 12.03
N LYS A 126 8.50 -31.87 11.06
CA LYS A 126 8.30 -31.59 9.63
C LYS A 126 7.39 -32.66 9.02
N ASN A 127 6.24 -32.23 8.54
CA ASN A 127 5.28 -33.07 7.82
C ASN A 127 5.13 -32.57 6.38
N ARG A 128 5.13 -33.48 5.41
CA ARG A 128 4.94 -33.15 3.99
C ARG A 128 3.70 -33.83 3.46
N ARG A 129 2.83 -33.03 2.85
CA ARG A 129 1.62 -33.45 2.15
C ARG A 129 1.86 -33.26 0.66
N GLU A 130 2.39 -34.31 0.02
CA GLU A 130 2.75 -34.28 -1.41
C GLU A 130 1.53 -34.08 -2.30
N ASP A 131 0.38 -34.64 -1.91
CA ASP A 131 -0.93 -34.48 -2.55
C ASP A 131 -1.37 -33.02 -2.69
N LEU A 132 -0.94 -32.16 -1.77
CA LEU A 132 -1.30 -30.74 -1.72
C LEU A 132 -0.12 -29.80 -2.00
N GLY A 133 1.09 -30.34 -2.16
CA GLY A 133 2.33 -29.56 -2.28
C GLY A 133 2.65 -28.74 -1.02
N ILE A 134 2.19 -29.18 0.16
CA ILE A 134 2.32 -28.43 1.41
C ILE A 134 3.41 -29.04 2.30
N THR A 135 4.22 -28.17 2.91
CA THR A 135 5.13 -28.53 4.00
C THR A 135 4.67 -27.85 5.28
N GLN A 136 4.49 -28.62 6.36
CA GLN A 136 4.14 -28.11 7.67
C GLN A 136 5.33 -28.26 8.61
N TRP A 137 5.69 -27.19 9.31
CA TRP A 137 6.71 -27.19 10.36
C TRP A 137 6.08 -26.86 11.70
N ARG A 138 6.51 -27.55 12.76
CA ARG A 138 6.33 -27.08 14.14
C ARG A 138 7.67 -26.58 14.64
N LEU A 139 7.69 -25.36 15.17
CA LEU A 139 8.88 -24.73 15.74
C LEU A 139 8.94 -24.98 17.26
N SER A 140 10.14 -24.94 17.83
CA SER A 140 10.36 -25.16 19.27
C SER A 140 9.66 -24.13 20.16
N ASN A 141 9.33 -22.96 19.62
CA ASN A 141 8.58 -21.89 20.29
C ASN A 141 7.05 -22.03 20.18
N GLY A 142 6.53 -23.16 19.67
CA GLY A 142 5.10 -23.45 19.59
C GLY A 142 4.40 -22.94 18.32
N ILE A 143 5.10 -22.20 17.45
CA ILE A 143 4.54 -21.74 16.17
C ILE A 143 4.43 -22.89 15.18
N SER A 144 3.28 -22.97 14.50
CA SER A 144 3.09 -23.86 13.35
C SER A 144 3.15 -23.07 12.04
N VAL A 145 4.04 -23.48 11.12
CA VAL A 145 4.25 -22.82 9.82
C VAL A 145 3.76 -23.74 8.72
N ILE A 146 2.90 -23.22 7.84
CA ILE A 146 2.41 -23.93 6.65
C ILE A 146 3.02 -23.26 5.42
N LEU A 147 3.89 -23.99 4.72
CA LEU A 147 4.53 -23.52 3.49
C LEU A 147 3.86 -24.17 2.28
N LYS A 148 3.39 -23.33 1.36
CA LYS A 148 2.85 -23.74 0.07
C LYS A 148 3.55 -22.95 -1.04
N PRO A 149 4.65 -23.46 -1.61
CA PRO A 149 5.27 -22.86 -2.78
C PRO A 149 4.30 -22.86 -3.96
N THR A 150 4.18 -21.73 -4.67
CA THR A 150 3.35 -21.60 -5.87
C THR A 150 4.12 -20.83 -6.94
N ASP A 151 3.74 -21.01 -8.21
CA ASP A 151 4.31 -20.29 -9.35
C ASP A 151 3.37 -19.18 -9.86
N PHE A 152 2.42 -18.73 -9.03
CA PHE A 152 1.41 -17.74 -9.41
C PHE A 152 1.98 -16.34 -9.59
N LYS A 153 3.06 -16.02 -8.88
CA LYS A 153 3.83 -14.77 -8.96
C LYS A 153 5.29 -15.10 -8.72
N ASN A 154 6.21 -14.52 -9.49
CA ASN A 154 7.64 -14.80 -9.32
C ASN A 154 8.26 -13.95 -8.22
N ASP A 155 7.79 -12.72 -8.03
CA ASP A 155 8.31 -11.78 -7.02
C ASP A 155 7.25 -11.42 -5.96
N GLU A 156 6.59 -12.43 -5.40
CA GLU A 156 5.63 -12.27 -4.30
C GLU A 156 5.78 -13.38 -3.26
N VAL A 157 5.79 -12.98 -1.98
CA VAL A 157 5.64 -13.89 -0.84
C VAL A 157 4.44 -13.44 -0.03
N LEU A 158 3.39 -14.25 -0.04
CA LEU A 158 2.22 -14.02 0.81
C LEU A 158 2.43 -14.69 2.16
N PHE A 159 2.38 -13.88 3.21
CA PHE A 159 2.50 -14.33 4.59
C PHE A 159 1.25 -13.95 5.37
N THR A 160 0.72 -14.88 6.15
CA THR A 160 -0.41 -14.65 7.04
C THR A 160 -0.11 -15.33 8.37
N ALA A 161 -0.30 -14.59 9.46
CA ALA A 161 -0.13 -15.09 10.81
C ALA A 161 -1.43 -14.90 11.59
N PHE A 162 -1.79 -15.89 12.40
CA PHE A 162 -2.96 -15.89 13.24
C PHE A 162 -2.60 -16.48 14.61
N SER A 163 -3.14 -15.89 15.67
CA SER A 163 -3.11 -16.45 17.02
C SER A 163 -4.55 -16.64 17.51
N PRO A 164 -4.89 -17.81 18.10
CA PRO A 164 -6.15 -17.98 18.80
C PRO A 164 -6.33 -16.90 19.87
N GLY A 165 -7.55 -16.39 20.01
CA GLY A 165 -7.94 -15.46 21.08
C GLY A 165 -8.12 -13.99 20.68
N GLY A 166 -7.42 -13.49 19.66
CA GLY A 166 -7.64 -12.15 19.09
C GLY A 166 -7.87 -11.04 20.14
N HIS A 167 -8.90 -10.22 19.95
CA HIS A 167 -9.32 -9.20 20.92
C HIS A 167 -10.05 -9.76 22.15
N SER A 168 -10.52 -11.01 22.10
CA SER A 168 -11.30 -11.63 23.19
C SER A 168 -10.46 -12.01 24.41
N LEU A 169 -9.13 -11.98 24.30
CA LEU A 169 -8.20 -12.17 25.42
C LEU A 169 -7.69 -10.84 26.00
N VAL A 170 -8.13 -9.70 25.46
CA VAL A 170 -7.75 -8.37 25.95
C VAL A 170 -8.72 -7.98 27.06
N PRO A 171 -8.25 -7.61 28.26
CA PRO A 171 -9.11 -7.08 29.33
C PRO A 171 -9.92 -5.88 28.84
N ASP A 172 -11.16 -5.73 29.32
CA ASP A 172 -12.07 -4.66 28.86
C ASP A 172 -11.47 -3.25 29.02
N GLU A 173 -10.58 -3.06 30.00
CA GLU A 173 -9.84 -1.82 30.25
C GLU A 173 -8.86 -1.43 29.11
N ASP A 174 -8.48 -2.39 28.25
CA ASP A 174 -7.53 -2.24 27.13
C ASP A 174 -8.17 -2.43 25.74
N GLY A 175 -9.49 -2.68 25.68
CA GLY A 175 -10.21 -3.05 24.44
C GLY A 175 -10.12 -2.02 23.31
N ASP A 176 -10.17 -0.72 23.63
CA ASP A 176 -10.08 0.38 22.65
C ASP A 176 -8.69 0.51 22.00
N VAL A 177 -7.65 0.00 22.67
CA VAL A 177 -6.25 0.08 22.21
C VAL A 177 -5.92 -1.08 21.28
N ALA A 178 -6.52 -2.25 21.48
CA ALA A 178 -6.24 -3.43 20.68
C ALA A 178 -6.69 -3.28 19.23
N GLY A 179 -7.86 -2.67 18.97
CA GLY A 179 -8.38 -2.46 17.61
C GLY A 179 -7.51 -1.55 16.73
N ARG A 180 -6.74 -0.64 17.33
CA ARG A 180 -5.87 0.33 16.63
C ARG A 180 -4.43 -0.16 16.37
N ARG A 181 -4.01 -1.27 16.99
CA ARG A 181 -2.62 -1.78 16.93
C ARG A 181 -2.38 -2.86 15.88
N ASN A 182 -3.39 -3.23 15.08
CA ASN A 182 -3.20 -4.13 13.96
C ASN A 182 -2.49 -3.41 12.81
N GLY A 183 -1.15 -3.47 12.82
CA GLY A 183 -0.32 -3.17 11.65
C GLY A 183 -0.69 -4.14 10.54
N THR A 184 -1.61 -3.74 9.67
CA THR A 184 -2.02 -4.56 8.55
C THR A 184 -0.99 -4.38 7.44
N SER A 185 0.03 -5.23 7.36
CA SER A 185 0.77 -5.36 6.09
C SER A 185 -0.11 -6.16 5.14
N GLN A 186 -1.05 -5.50 4.46
CA GLN A 186 -1.85 -6.14 3.42
C GLN A 186 -0.95 -6.45 2.21
N GLY A 187 -0.49 -7.69 2.12
CA GLY A 187 -0.23 -8.37 0.85
C GLY A 187 -1.37 -9.35 0.60
N GLY A 188 -2.21 -9.08 -0.39
CA GLY A 188 -3.20 -10.01 -0.93
C GLY A 188 -4.53 -10.10 -0.16
N ARG A 189 -5.56 -9.42 -0.69
CA ARG A 189 -6.96 -9.60 -0.31
C ARG A 189 -7.47 -10.87 -1.01
N ARG A 190 -7.85 -11.91 -0.26
CA ARG A 190 -8.75 -12.95 -0.77
C ARG A 190 -10.11 -12.79 -0.12
N GLU A 191 -11.09 -12.49 -0.97
CA GLU A 191 -12.52 -12.65 -0.70
C GLU A 191 -12.85 -14.15 -0.63
N ASP A 192 -13.73 -14.54 0.28
CA ASP A 192 -14.56 -15.72 0.08
C ASP A 192 -16.00 -15.44 0.53
N ARG A 193 -16.88 -15.50 -0.47
CA ARG A 193 -18.27 -16.00 -0.54
C ARG A 193 -19.29 -15.59 0.51
#